data_AF-A0A255DQV0-F1
#
_entry.id   AF-A0A255DQV0-F1
#
_cell.length_a   1.000
_cell.length_b   1.000
_cell.length_c   1.000
_cell.angle_alpha   90.00
_cell.angle_beta   90.00
_cell.angle_gamma   90.00
#
_symmetry.space_group_name_H-M   'P 1'
#
loop_
_entity.id
_entity.type
_entity.pdbx_description
1 polymer ?
#
loop_
_entity_poly.entity_id
_entity_poly.type
_entity_poly.pdbx_seq_one_letter_code
_entity_poly.pdbx_strand_id
1 'polypeptide(L)'
;MSDSDINEMVGSLFKELLDSVRVPEPLEVAPGLVVSNPTKKQANELMKATTEEDAQRIIFGDQFDRAMDLFDPQPIQVWNAFMEKYNEHFFRK
;
A
#
# COMPACT_ATOMS: atom_id res chain seq x y z
N MET A 1 10.36 6.62 15.05
CA MET A 1 10.75 8.01 14.75
C MET A 1 9.59 8.87 15.13
N SER A 2 9.82 9.87 15.97
CA SER A 2 8.78 10.80 16.42
C SER A 2 8.62 11.97 15.43
N ASP A 3 7.50 12.68 15.49
CA ASP A 3 7.27 13.87 14.65
C ASP A 3 8.33 14.98 14.89
N SER A 4 8.99 14.99 16.05
CA SER A 4 10.07 15.95 16.31
C SER A 4 11.38 15.57 15.60
N ASP A 5 11.68 14.27 15.49
CA ASP A 5 12.87 13.79 14.76
C ASP A 5 12.78 14.11 13.27
N ILE A 6 11.57 14.09 12.71
CA ILE A 6 11.31 14.49 11.33
C ILE A 6 11.49 15.99 11.19
N ASN A 7 10.92 16.82 12.06
CA ASN A 7 11.03 18.29 11.95
C ASN A 7 12.48 18.82 12.02
N GLU A 8 13.41 18.17 12.74
CA GLU A 8 14.83 18.59 12.76
C GLU A 8 15.60 18.21 11.49
N MET A 9 15.20 17.15 10.79
CA MET A 9 15.84 16.68 9.55
C MET A 9 15.30 17.35 8.28
N VAL A 10 14.23 18.13 8.41
CA VAL A 10 13.36 18.52 7.31
C VAL A 10 13.48 20.01 7.04
N GLY A 11 14.09 20.36 5.90
CA GLY A 11 14.02 21.72 5.37
C GLY A 11 12.57 22.13 5.04
N SER A 12 12.33 23.43 4.84
CA SER A 12 10.99 24.01 4.65
C SER A 12 10.13 23.30 3.59
N LEU A 13 10.74 22.86 2.49
CA LEU A 13 10.05 22.18 1.39
C LEU A 13 9.46 20.82 1.81
N PHE A 14 10.20 19.99 2.54
CA PHE A 14 9.70 18.66 2.86
C PHE A 14 8.61 18.70 3.93
N LYS A 15 8.64 19.69 4.84
CA LYS A 15 7.54 19.97 5.75
C LYS A 15 6.29 20.43 4.99
N GLU A 16 6.44 21.36 4.06
CA GLU A 16 5.34 21.81 3.20
C GLU A 16 4.71 20.64 2.43
N LEU A 17 5.50 19.69 1.93
CA LEU A 17 4.99 18.48 1.28
C LEU A 17 4.21 17.58 2.25
N LEU A 18 4.71 17.37 3.47
CA LEU A 18 3.98 16.58 4.48
C LEU A 18 2.63 17.21 4.82
N ASP A 19 2.58 18.53 4.96
CA ASP A 19 1.38 19.26 5.35
C ASP A 19 0.37 19.40 4.19
N SER A 20 0.84 19.47 2.94
CA SER A 20 0.00 19.73 1.77
C SER A 20 -0.49 18.48 1.05
N VAL A 21 0.21 17.35 1.17
CA VAL A 21 -0.15 16.12 0.48
C VAL A 21 -1.26 15.40 1.22
N ARG A 22 -2.43 15.28 0.58
CA ARG A 22 -3.49 14.40 1.06
C ARG A 22 -3.11 12.94 0.80
N VAL A 23 -2.80 12.22 1.86
CA VAL A 23 -2.57 10.78 1.83
C VAL A 23 -3.93 10.05 1.78
N PRO A 24 -4.16 9.15 0.79
CA PRO A 24 -5.32 8.26 0.79
C PRO A 24 -5.46 7.45 2.08
N GLU A 25 -6.70 7.29 2.56
CA GLU A 25 -7.03 6.41 3.68
C GLU A 25 -6.68 4.94 3.36
N PRO A 26 -6.38 4.10 4.36
CA PRO A 26 -6.22 2.66 4.15
C PRO A 26 -7.49 2.02 3.56
N LEU A 27 -7.32 0.95 2.79
CA LEU A 27 -8.43 0.15 2.26
C LEU A 27 -8.72 -1.03 3.18
N GLU A 28 -9.91 -1.06 3.78
CA GLU A 28 -10.41 -2.25 4.46
C GLU A 28 -10.98 -3.23 3.42
N VAL A 29 -10.24 -4.32 3.16
CA VAL A 29 -10.60 -5.33 2.16
C VAL A 29 -11.59 -6.34 2.72
N ALA A 30 -11.43 -6.67 4.00
CA ALA A 30 -12.33 -7.50 4.79
C ALA A 30 -12.15 -7.13 6.27
N PRO A 31 -13.07 -7.52 7.18
CA PRO A 31 -12.88 -7.27 8.61
C PRO A 31 -11.51 -7.78 9.08
N GLY A 32 -10.65 -6.88 9.55
CA GLY A 32 -9.29 -7.21 9.99
C GLY A 32 -8.28 -7.54 8.88
N LEU A 33 -8.58 -7.21 7.62
CA LEU A 33 -7.63 -7.18 6.51
C LEU A 33 -7.58 -5.75 5.93
N VAL A 34 -6.56 -4.99 6.32
CA VAL A 34 -6.42 -3.58 5.93
C VAL A 34 -5.14 -3.36 5.15
N VAL A 35 -5.26 -2.82 3.93
CA VAL A 35 -4.13 -2.45 3.09
C VAL A 35 -3.84 -0.97 3.26
N SER A 36 -2.65 -0.66 3.78
CA SER A 36 -2.20 0.71 4.00
C SER A 36 -1.60 1.32 2.73
N ASN A 37 -1.49 2.65 2.71
CA ASN A 37 -0.83 3.35 1.62
C ASN A 37 0.64 2.88 1.50
N PRO A 38 1.09 2.44 0.32
CA PRO A 38 2.45 1.98 0.14
C PRO A 38 3.47 3.11 0.36
N THR A 39 4.51 2.81 1.13
CA THR A 39 5.67 3.70 1.26
C THR A 39 6.44 3.80 -0.06
N LYS A 40 7.28 4.83 -0.22
CA LYS A 40 8.17 4.94 -1.39
C LYS A 40 9.06 3.71 -1.58
N LYS A 41 9.45 3.04 -0.49
CA LYS A 41 10.22 1.78 -0.53
C LYS A 41 9.38 0.66 -1.14
N GLN A 42 8.18 0.43 -0.62
CA GLN A 42 7.27 -0.61 -1.13
C GLN A 42 6.87 -0.36 -2.59
N ALA A 43 6.60 0.90 -2.97
CA ALA A 43 6.31 1.24 -4.36
C ALA A 43 7.49 0.90 -5.30
N ASN A 44 8.73 1.13 -4.86
CA ASN A 44 9.92 0.74 -5.63
C ASN A 44 10.11 -0.79 -5.69
N GLU A 45 9.76 -1.50 -4.62
CA GLU A 45 9.83 -2.96 -4.56
C GLU A 45 8.76 -3.57 -5.48
N LEU A 46 7.53 -3.05 -5.49
CA LEU A 46 6.46 -3.45 -6.40
C LEU A 46 6.86 -3.30 -7.86
N MET A 47 7.52 -2.19 -8.22
CA MET A 47 8.03 -1.95 -9.57
C MET A 47 9.13 -2.94 -9.99
N LYS A 48 9.77 -3.62 -9.03
CA LYS A 48 10.85 -4.59 -9.26
C LYS A 48 10.39 -6.04 -9.07
N ALA A 49 9.20 -6.25 -8.52
CA ALA A 49 8.68 -7.58 -8.27
C ALA A 49 8.57 -8.34 -9.59
N THR A 50 9.18 -9.52 -9.63
CA THR A 50 9.23 -10.38 -10.82
C THR A 50 8.14 -11.44 -10.81
N THR A 51 7.56 -11.69 -9.64
CA THR A 51 6.49 -12.67 -9.45
C THR A 51 5.28 -12.00 -8.83
N GLU A 52 4.11 -12.61 -9.03
CA GLU A 52 2.87 -12.13 -8.42
C GLU A 52 2.92 -12.28 -6.89
N GLU A 53 3.48 -13.38 -6.38
CA GLU A 53 3.61 -13.62 -4.94
C GLU A 53 4.49 -12.54 -4.27
N ASP A 54 5.61 -12.14 -4.89
CA ASP A 54 6.44 -11.05 -4.37
C ASP A 54 5.63 -9.76 -4.24
N ALA A 55 4.86 -9.42 -5.28
CA ALA A 55 4.02 -8.23 -5.27
C ALA A 55 2.94 -8.30 -4.18
N GLN A 56 2.29 -9.46 -4.04
CA GLN A 56 1.27 -9.71 -3.02
C GLN A 56 1.84 -9.59 -1.60
N ARG A 57 3.04 -10.14 -1.36
CA ARG A 57 3.76 -10.01 -0.07
C ARG A 57 4.09 -8.56 0.24
N ILE A 58 4.42 -7.75 -0.76
CA ILE A 58 4.67 -6.32 -0.58
C ILE A 58 3.36 -5.55 -0.28
N ILE A 59 2.25 -5.90 -0.95
CA ILE A 59 0.94 -5.25 -0.76
C ILE A 59 0.37 -5.56 0.62
N PHE A 60 0.36 -6.82 1.02
CA PHE A 60 -0.31 -7.28 2.24
C PHE A 60 0.60 -7.37 3.46
N GLY A 61 1.93 -7.47 3.26
CA GLY A 61 2.90 -7.60 4.34
C GLY A 61 2.59 -8.77 5.26
N ASP A 62 2.49 -8.50 6.56
CA ASP A 62 2.18 -9.50 7.59
C ASP A 62 0.79 -10.14 7.45
N GLN A 63 -0.09 -9.56 6.63
CA GLN A 63 -1.43 -10.10 6.36
C GLN A 63 -1.48 -10.96 5.09
N PHE A 64 -0.34 -11.26 4.47
CA PHE A 64 -0.27 -12.02 3.22
C PHE A 64 -1.04 -13.35 3.30
N ASP A 65 -0.77 -14.19 4.29
CA ASP A 65 -1.42 -15.51 4.40
C ASP A 65 -2.95 -15.37 4.51
N ARG A 66 -3.43 -14.41 5.33
CA ARG A 66 -4.87 -14.12 5.47
C ARG A 66 -5.48 -13.61 4.17
N ALA A 67 -4.74 -12.81 3.40
CA ALA A 67 -5.22 -12.32 2.12
C ALA A 67 -5.35 -13.48 1.11
N MET A 68 -4.37 -14.39 1.05
CA MET A 68 -4.43 -15.55 0.17
C MET A 68 -5.55 -16.51 0.58
N ASP A 69 -5.77 -16.76 1.87
CA ASP A 69 -6.92 -17.53 2.36
C ASP A 69 -8.28 -16.98 1.86
N LEU A 70 -8.37 -15.65 1.69
CA LEU A 70 -9.58 -14.99 1.19
C LEU A 70 -9.68 -14.99 -0.34
N PHE A 71 -8.57 -14.77 -1.06
CA PHE A 71 -8.56 -14.58 -2.50
C PHE A 71 -8.32 -15.87 -3.30
N ASP A 72 -7.49 -16.80 -2.83
CA ASP A 72 -7.16 -18.06 -3.53
C ASP A 72 -8.37 -18.91 -3.91
N PRO A 73 -9.41 -19.09 -3.05
CA PRO A 73 -10.58 -19.86 -3.44
C PRO A 73 -11.53 -19.09 -4.37
N GLN A 74 -11.28 -17.82 -4.66
CA GLN A 74 -12.18 -16.96 -5.44
C GLN A 74 -11.83 -17.01 -6.93
N PRO A 75 -12.79 -16.68 -7.82
CA PRO A 75 -12.49 -16.43 -9.22
C PRO A 75 -11.49 -15.28 -9.37
N ILE A 76 -10.56 -15.42 -10.33
CA ILE A 76 -9.51 -14.43 -10.62
C ILE A 76 -10.05 -13.01 -10.88
N GLN A 77 -11.30 -12.88 -11.33
CA GLN A 77 -11.96 -11.58 -11.54
C GLN A 77 -12.11 -10.78 -10.25
N VAL A 78 -12.29 -11.45 -9.09
CA VAL A 78 -12.35 -10.79 -7.78
C VAL A 78 -11.00 -10.17 -7.45
N TRP A 79 -9.91 -10.91 -7.68
CA TRP A 79 -8.55 -10.41 -7.53
C TRP A 79 -8.27 -9.23 -8.47
N ASN A 80 -8.64 -9.35 -9.76
CA ASN A 80 -8.46 -8.26 -10.73
C ASN A 80 -9.22 -6.99 -10.33
N ALA A 81 -10.45 -7.13 -9.82
CA ALA A 81 -11.25 -5.99 -9.34
C ALA A 81 -10.64 -5.35 -8.08
N PHE A 82 -10.07 -6.16 -7.18
CA PHE A 82 -9.30 -5.64 -6.04
C PHE A 82 -8.07 -4.86 -6.52
N MET A 83 -7.28 -5.42 -7.44
CA MET A 83 -6.08 -4.77 -7.98
C MET A 83 -6.41 -3.48 -8.73
N GLU A 84 -7.51 -3.42 -9.47
CA GLU A 84 -7.99 -2.19 -10.10
C GLU A 84 -8.27 -1.11 -9.05
N LYS A 85 -9.06 -1.43 -8.03
CA LYS A 85 -9.37 -0.50 -6.92
C LYS A 85 -8.13 -0.07 -6.14
N TYR A 86 -7.23 -1.00 -5.84
CA TYR A 86 -5.97 -0.74 -5.16
C TYR A 86 -5.12 0.27 -5.95
N ASN A 87 -4.99 0.07 -7.27
CA ASN A 87 -4.21 0.95 -8.12
C ASN A 87 -4.86 2.34 -8.30
N GLU A 88 -6.18 2.39 -8.49
CA GLU A 88 -6.93 3.65 -8.58
C GLU A 88 -6.77 4.48 -7.30
N HIS A 89 -6.93 3.84 -6.14
CA HIS A 89 -6.95 4.50 -4.84
C HIS A 89 -5.57 5.01 -4.39
N PHE A 90 -4.52 4.19 -4.56
CA PHE A 90 -3.18 4.54 -4.06
C PHE A 90 -2.25 5.17 -5.09
N PHE A 91 -2.45 4.92 -6.39
CA PHE A 91 -1.49 5.33 -7.41
C PHE A 91 -2.03 6.27 -8.48
N ARG A 92 -3.34 6.56 -8.51
CA ARG A 92 -3.98 7.45 -9.50
C ARG A 92 -3.40 7.28 -10.91
N LYS A 93 -3.64 6.11 -11.52
CA LYS A 93 -3.47 5.97 -12.96
C LYS A 93 -4.68 6.52 -13.70
#